data_AF-A0A6G3MFK8-F1
#
_entry.id   AF-A0A6G3MFK8-F1
#
_cell.length_a   1.000
_cell.length_b   1.000
_cell.length_c   1.000
_cell.angle_alpha   90.00
_cell.angle_beta   90.00
_cell.angle_gamma   90.00
#
_symmetry.space_group_name_H-M   'P 1'
#
loop_
_entity.id
_entity.type
_entity.pdbx_description
1 polymer ?
#
loop_
_entity_poly.entity_id
_entity_poly.type
_entity_poly.pdbx_seq_one_letter_code
_entity_poly.pdbx_strand_id
1 'polypeptide(L)'
;YKIPLLECGTLGTKGNIQVVIPNLTETYGSSFDPPEKSIPMCTLKNFPYLPEHAIQWSRDLFEGLFTQWPTLFKCYIENPNTIYNDRGQINADKIKIMNDALKIGERFSFVDCIKWAKDLAQKYFSNEIKQLTYCFPKDKITSHGLLFWSGTKRFPKPVDFDAIQKQSNHPLYDLYKSFIISASKLRASNFGLHCNLTDDDLIHHSCAFEIFEFEPRANYKVATTDSEIQAQKNVDDFDIHDFNNESYHKNLIEYINDFSIVLSDTVFEKDKDENYHIEFVYAASNLRSYNYGIELSDRLKVLITSY
;
A
#
# COMPACT_ATOMS: atom_id res chain seq x y z
N TYR A 1 18.12 17.35 -36.72
CA TYR A 1 17.95 18.80 -36.55
C TYR A 1 19.27 19.58 -36.41
N LYS A 2 20.35 19.05 -35.81
CA LYS A 2 21.66 19.75 -35.68
C LYS A 2 21.51 21.18 -35.13
N ILE A 3 20.69 21.33 -34.09
CA ILE A 3 20.41 22.63 -33.45
C ILE A 3 21.22 22.70 -32.15
N PRO A 4 21.86 23.83 -31.83
CA PRO A 4 22.46 24.06 -30.52
C PRO A 4 21.41 23.97 -29.40
N LEU A 5 21.80 23.39 -28.25
CA LEU A 5 20.94 23.28 -27.06
C LEU A 5 21.65 23.89 -25.86
N LEU A 6 20.91 24.66 -25.07
CA LEU A 6 21.31 25.11 -23.75
C LEU A 6 20.42 24.39 -22.74
N GLU A 7 21.02 23.46 -22.00
CA GLU A 7 20.35 22.70 -20.96
C GLU A 7 20.70 23.29 -19.59
N CYS A 8 19.73 23.39 -18.69
CA CYS A 8 19.98 23.84 -17.33
C CYS A 8 19.03 23.17 -16.33
N GLY A 9 19.53 22.89 -15.13
CA GLY A 9 18.78 22.23 -14.07
C GLY A 9 19.09 22.84 -12.70
N THR A 10 18.17 22.66 -11.76
CA THR A 10 18.34 23.07 -10.36
C THR A 10 17.81 22.02 -9.40
N LEU A 11 18.43 21.91 -8.22
CA LEU A 11 17.96 21.07 -7.10
C LEU A 11 18.28 21.81 -5.79
N GLY A 12 17.28 22.49 -5.24
CA GLY A 12 17.48 23.38 -4.09
C GLY A 12 18.43 24.54 -4.43
N THR A 13 19.55 24.65 -3.71
CA THR A 13 20.60 25.65 -3.98
C THR A 13 21.61 25.23 -5.04
N LYS A 14 21.52 24.00 -5.54
CA LYS A 14 22.40 23.49 -6.59
C LYS A 14 21.84 23.83 -7.97
N GLY A 15 22.71 24.11 -8.92
CA GLY A 15 22.33 24.31 -10.31
C GLY A 15 23.44 23.87 -11.27
N ASN A 16 23.05 23.51 -12.49
CA ASN A 16 23.96 23.15 -13.57
C ASN A 16 23.50 23.80 -14.88
N ILE A 17 24.47 24.03 -15.78
CA ILE A 17 24.25 24.47 -17.16
C ILE A 17 25.14 23.62 -18.05
N GLN A 18 24.59 23.11 -19.15
CA GLN A 18 25.33 22.38 -20.18
C GLN A 18 25.03 22.98 -21.55
N VAL A 19 26.10 23.25 -22.31
CA VAL A 19 26.00 23.77 -23.68
C VAL A 19 26.28 22.63 -24.66
N VAL A 20 25.34 22.37 -25.56
CA VAL A 20 25.45 21.33 -26.59
C VAL A 20 25.54 21.97 -27.97
N ILE A 21 26.72 21.92 -28.60
CA ILE A 21 27.00 22.49 -29.92
C ILE A 21 27.17 21.35 -30.94
N PRO A 22 26.37 21.31 -32.02
CA PRO A 22 26.44 20.27 -33.04
C PRO A 22 27.84 20.14 -33.64
N ASN A 23 28.34 18.90 -33.70
CA ASN A 23 29.66 18.53 -34.20
C ASN A 23 30.85 19.13 -33.42
N LEU A 24 30.64 19.63 -32.20
CA LEU A 24 31.70 20.20 -31.37
C LEU A 24 31.73 19.63 -29.94
N THR A 25 30.59 19.59 -29.25
CA THR A 25 30.51 19.07 -27.87
C THR A 25 29.72 17.77 -27.82
N GLU A 26 29.86 17.04 -26.71
CA GLU A 26 29.01 15.90 -26.39
C GLU A 26 27.55 16.31 -26.20
N THR A 27 26.65 15.34 -26.37
CA THR A 27 25.21 15.52 -26.16
C THR A 27 24.86 15.33 -24.69
N TYR A 28 23.69 15.80 -24.25
CA TYR A 28 23.19 15.55 -22.89
C TYR A 28 23.19 14.04 -22.54
N GLY A 29 22.71 13.20 -23.46
CA GLY A 29 22.65 11.75 -23.28
C GLY A 29 24.00 11.02 -23.38
N SER A 30 25.11 11.75 -23.57
CA SER A 30 26.46 11.16 -23.54
C SER A 30 27.00 11.01 -22.12
N SER A 31 26.46 11.78 -21.17
CA SER A 31 26.72 11.65 -19.74
C SER A 31 25.62 10.84 -19.06
N PHE A 32 26.01 9.99 -18.11
CA PHE A 32 25.08 9.25 -17.28
C PHE A 32 24.92 9.94 -15.94
N ASP A 33 23.71 10.43 -15.66
CA ASP A 33 23.35 10.82 -14.31
C ASP A 33 23.29 9.58 -13.41
N PRO A 34 23.72 9.66 -12.14
CA PRO A 34 23.57 8.56 -11.20
C PRO A 34 22.09 8.14 -11.15
N PRO A 35 21.77 6.85 -11.38
CA PRO A 35 20.39 6.40 -11.29
C PRO A 35 19.88 6.60 -9.87
N GLU A 36 18.59 6.86 -9.73
CA GLU A 36 17.95 6.87 -8.42
C GLU A 36 18.18 5.53 -7.71
N LYS A 37 18.57 5.59 -6.44
CA LYS A 37 18.76 4.39 -5.64
C LYS A 37 17.40 3.79 -5.33
N SER A 38 17.04 2.70 -5.99
CA SER A 38 15.85 1.94 -5.64
C SER A 38 16.04 1.22 -4.31
N ILE A 39 15.00 1.27 -3.47
CA ILE A 39 14.99 0.56 -2.19
C ILE A 39 14.66 -0.92 -2.47
N PRO A 40 15.42 -1.89 -1.94
CA PRO A 40 15.12 -3.31 -2.13
C PRO A 40 13.69 -3.67 -1.68
N MET A 41 13.02 -4.55 -2.41
CA MET A 41 11.63 -4.91 -2.13
C MET A 41 11.46 -5.61 -0.77
N CYS A 42 12.46 -6.39 -0.33
CA CYS A 42 12.45 -7.02 0.98
C CYS A 42 12.52 -5.99 2.11
N THR A 43 13.26 -4.90 1.91
CA THR A 43 13.34 -3.77 2.84
C THR A 43 11.98 -3.09 2.95
N LEU A 44 11.31 -2.80 1.82
CA LEU A 44 9.98 -2.18 1.84
C LEU A 44 8.92 -3.10 2.46
N LYS A 45 8.90 -4.39 2.08
CA LYS A 45 7.87 -5.35 2.51
C LYS A 45 8.01 -5.81 3.97
N ASN A 46 9.22 -6.11 4.43
CA ASN A 46 9.41 -6.84 5.69
C ASN A 46 10.43 -6.20 6.65
N PHE A 47 11.41 -5.43 6.15
CA PHE A 47 12.52 -4.95 6.99
C PHE A 47 12.81 -3.44 6.81
N PRO A 48 11.83 -2.55 7.00
CA PRO A 48 12.10 -1.12 6.99
C PRO A 48 12.96 -0.75 8.19
N TYR A 49 13.85 0.23 8.00
CA TYR A 49 14.73 0.73 9.07
C TYR A 49 14.91 2.25 9.05
N LEU A 50 14.46 2.91 7.99
CA LEU A 50 14.42 4.37 7.84
C LEU A 50 12.99 4.85 7.62
N PRO A 51 12.63 6.08 8.01
CA PRO A 51 11.31 6.64 7.75
C PRO A 51 10.93 6.64 6.27
N GLU A 52 11.90 6.87 5.38
CA GLU A 52 11.70 6.88 3.92
C GLU A 52 11.21 5.53 3.40
N HIS A 53 11.61 4.41 4.04
CA HIS A 53 11.15 3.07 3.67
C HIS A 53 9.69 2.85 4.07
N ALA A 54 9.27 3.39 5.22
CA ALA A 54 7.90 3.33 5.67
C ALA A 54 6.98 4.22 4.83
N ILE A 55 7.47 5.40 4.40
CA ILE A 55 6.76 6.31 3.49
C ILE A 55 6.59 5.67 2.12
N GLN A 56 7.65 5.11 1.53
CA GLN A 56 7.55 4.42 0.23
C GLN A 56 6.60 3.22 0.32
N TRP A 57 6.71 2.38 1.35
CA TRP A 57 5.77 1.28 1.57
C TRP A 57 4.32 1.78 1.66
N SER A 58 4.10 2.91 2.32
CA SER A 58 2.77 3.48 2.47
C SER A 58 2.23 4.06 1.16
N ARG A 59 3.11 4.58 0.29
CA ARG A 59 2.73 5.04 -1.06
C ARG A 59 2.40 3.87 -1.97
N ASP A 60 3.17 2.80 -1.92
CA ASP A 60 2.88 1.55 -2.64
C ASP A 60 1.56 0.93 -2.14
N LEU A 61 1.30 1.01 -0.83
CA LEU A 61 0.05 0.56 -0.24
C LEU A 61 -1.13 1.41 -0.74
N PHE A 62 -1.01 2.74 -0.76
CA PHE A 62 -2.02 3.63 -1.32
C PHE A 62 -2.34 3.25 -2.77
N GLU A 63 -1.29 3.10 -3.59
CA GLU A 63 -1.42 2.78 -5.01
C GLU A 63 -2.12 1.44 -5.22
N GLY A 64 -1.75 0.42 -4.45
CA GLY A 64 -2.42 -0.88 -4.51
C GLY A 64 -3.89 -0.84 -4.08
N LEU A 65 -4.21 -0.07 -3.03
CA LEU A 65 -5.53 -0.05 -2.39
C LEU A 65 -6.53 0.94 -3.00
N PHE A 66 -6.09 1.95 -3.75
CA PHE A 66 -6.98 2.99 -4.26
C PHE A 66 -6.80 3.27 -5.76
N THR A 67 -5.72 2.80 -6.39
CA THR A 67 -5.47 3.00 -7.83
C THR A 67 -5.49 1.70 -8.62
N GLN A 68 -4.68 0.71 -8.24
CA GLN A 68 -4.47 -0.48 -9.07
C GLN A 68 -5.71 -1.37 -9.14
N TRP A 69 -6.32 -1.71 -8.00
CA TRP A 69 -7.47 -2.62 -8.01
C TRP A 69 -8.69 -2.00 -8.71
N PRO A 70 -9.09 -0.71 -8.52
CA PRO A 70 -10.23 -0.16 -9.24
C PRO A 70 -9.95 -0.06 -10.73
N THR A 71 -8.74 0.31 -11.15
CA THR A 71 -8.35 0.33 -12.57
C THR A 71 -8.45 -1.06 -13.18
N LEU A 72 -7.86 -2.08 -12.54
CA LEU A 72 -7.96 -3.46 -13.01
C LEU A 72 -9.41 -3.94 -13.09
N PHE A 73 -10.22 -3.57 -12.10
CA PHE A 73 -11.60 -3.99 -12.02
C PHE A 73 -12.49 -3.34 -13.08
N LYS A 74 -12.29 -2.05 -13.37
CA LYS A 74 -12.93 -1.37 -14.50
C LYS A 74 -12.61 -2.05 -15.82
N CYS A 75 -11.32 -2.32 -16.08
CA CYS A 75 -10.90 -3.05 -17.28
C CYS A 75 -11.54 -4.44 -17.37
N TYR A 76 -11.70 -5.14 -16.24
CA TYR A 76 -12.36 -6.44 -16.19
C TYR A 76 -13.86 -6.36 -16.50
N ILE A 77 -14.56 -5.37 -15.97
CA ILE A 77 -15.98 -5.13 -16.25
C ILE A 77 -16.20 -4.86 -17.75
N GLU A 78 -15.36 -4.01 -18.35
CA GLU A 78 -15.41 -3.71 -19.79
C GLU A 78 -15.05 -4.91 -20.65
N ASN A 79 -14.02 -5.66 -20.25
CA ASN A 79 -13.55 -6.84 -20.98
C ASN A 79 -12.97 -7.89 -20.02
N PRO A 80 -13.65 -9.04 -19.83
CA PRO A 80 -13.18 -10.09 -18.93
C PRO A 80 -11.83 -10.70 -19.35
N ASN A 81 -11.45 -10.58 -20.63
CA ASN A 81 -10.16 -11.08 -21.13
C ASN A 81 -8.95 -10.30 -20.58
N THR A 82 -9.16 -9.18 -19.90
CA THR A 82 -8.08 -8.40 -19.28
C THR A 82 -7.39 -9.14 -18.13
N ILE A 83 -7.97 -10.23 -17.62
CA ILE A 83 -7.32 -11.12 -16.65
C ILE A 83 -6.18 -11.93 -17.27
N TYR A 84 -6.13 -12.08 -18.59
CA TYR A 84 -5.07 -12.83 -19.26
C TYR A 84 -3.81 -11.98 -19.46
N ASN A 85 -2.67 -12.65 -19.57
CA ASN A 85 -1.40 -12.07 -19.99
C ASN A 85 -1.21 -12.24 -21.52
N ASP A 86 -0.11 -11.70 -22.06
CA ASP A 86 0.21 -11.77 -23.49
C ASP A 86 0.34 -13.20 -24.04
N ARG A 87 0.47 -14.19 -23.15
CA ARG A 87 0.54 -15.62 -23.49
C ARG A 87 -0.84 -16.32 -23.41
N GLY A 88 -1.92 -15.57 -23.16
CA GLY A 88 -3.27 -16.10 -22.99
C GLY A 88 -3.48 -16.88 -21.68
N GLN A 89 -2.55 -16.77 -20.72
CA GLN A 89 -2.66 -17.41 -19.40
C GLN A 89 -3.25 -16.42 -18.39
N ILE A 90 -4.01 -16.94 -17.43
CA ILE A 90 -4.56 -16.13 -16.34
C ILE A 90 -3.41 -15.49 -15.55
N ASN A 91 -3.50 -14.17 -15.36
CA ASN A 91 -2.56 -13.41 -14.56
C ASN A 91 -2.98 -13.48 -13.07
N ALA A 92 -2.32 -14.36 -12.33
CA ALA A 92 -2.59 -14.57 -10.90
C ALA A 92 -2.43 -13.29 -10.06
N ASP A 93 -1.48 -12.41 -10.40
CA ASP A 93 -1.28 -11.15 -9.68
C ASP A 93 -2.52 -10.24 -9.81
N LYS A 94 -3.13 -10.15 -11.02
CA LYS A 94 -4.37 -9.37 -11.22
C LYS A 94 -5.55 -9.93 -10.43
N ILE A 95 -5.73 -11.25 -10.46
CA ILE A 95 -6.80 -11.93 -9.73
C ILE A 95 -6.64 -11.73 -8.22
N LYS A 96 -5.42 -11.85 -7.71
CA LYS A 96 -5.13 -11.64 -6.28
C LYS A 96 -5.50 -10.24 -5.82
N ILE A 97 -5.12 -9.22 -6.59
CA ILE A 97 -5.46 -7.82 -6.30
C ILE A 97 -6.97 -7.61 -6.26
N MET A 98 -7.72 -8.16 -7.22
CA MET A 98 -9.18 -8.04 -7.25
C MET A 98 -9.85 -8.81 -6.11
N ASN A 99 -9.43 -10.03 -5.81
CA ASN A 99 -9.96 -10.84 -4.70
C ASN A 99 -9.77 -10.17 -3.33
N ASP A 100 -8.56 -9.67 -3.07
CA ASP A 100 -8.26 -8.98 -1.80
C ASP A 100 -9.10 -7.70 -1.63
N ALA A 101 -9.50 -7.08 -2.75
CA ALA A 101 -10.30 -5.86 -2.74
C ALA A 101 -11.81 -6.14 -2.66
N LEU A 102 -12.34 -7.18 -3.30
CA LEU A 102 -13.78 -7.37 -3.46
C LEU A 102 -14.33 -8.35 -2.42
N LYS A 103 -14.72 -7.81 -1.26
CA LYS A 103 -15.63 -8.47 -0.33
C LYS A 103 -16.96 -7.75 -0.34
N ILE A 104 -17.70 -7.98 -1.41
CA ILE A 104 -19.00 -7.35 -1.61
C ILE A 104 -20.07 -8.25 -0.98
N GLY A 105 -20.69 -7.78 0.10
CA GLY A 105 -21.89 -8.40 0.67
C GLY A 105 -23.17 -7.96 -0.06
N GLU A 106 -24.34 -8.38 0.43
CA GLU A 106 -25.63 -8.08 -0.22
C GLU A 106 -25.98 -6.59 -0.31
N ARG A 107 -25.43 -5.72 0.53
CA ARG A 107 -25.55 -4.26 0.42
C ARG A 107 -24.26 -3.59 0.86
N PHE A 108 -23.51 -3.03 -0.09
CA PHE A 108 -22.27 -2.31 0.21
C PHE A 108 -22.56 -0.87 0.63
N SER A 109 -22.10 -0.47 1.80
CA SER A 109 -22.37 0.82 2.42
C SER A 109 -21.09 1.49 2.93
N PHE A 110 -21.21 2.75 3.37
CA PHE A 110 -20.08 3.46 3.98
C PHE A 110 -19.60 2.75 5.27
N VAL A 111 -20.50 2.12 6.02
CA VAL A 111 -20.17 1.37 7.24
C VAL A 111 -19.25 0.18 6.93
N ASP A 112 -19.40 -0.44 5.76
CA ASP A 112 -18.49 -1.51 5.30
C ASP A 112 -17.10 -0.98 4.96
N CYS A 113 -17.00 0.27 4.50
CA CYS A 113 -15.70 0.94 4.29
C CYS A 113 -14.98 1.17 5.63
N ILE A 114 -15.71 1.48 6.71
CA ILE A 114 -15.15 1.63 8.07
C ILE A 114 -14.63 0.29 8.58
N LYS A 115 -15.44 -0.76 8.45
CA LYS A 115 -15.02 -2.12 8.82
C LYS A 115 -13.77 -2.54 8.05
N TRP A 116 -13.78 -2.33 6.74
CA TRP A 116 -12.63 -2.59 5.88
C TRP A 116 -11.38 -1.84 6.34
N ALA A 117 -11.48 -0.55 6.66
CA ALA A 117 -10.34 0.23 7.14
C ALA A 117 -9.78 -0.30 8.47
N LYS A 118 -10.66 -0.75 9.38
CA LYS A 118 -10.25 -1.38 10.64
C LYS A 118 -9.56 -2.71 10.41
N ASP A 119 -10.13 -3.58 9.58
CA ASP A 119 -9.54 -4.86 9.21
C ASP A 119 -8.18 -4.68 8.52
N LEU A 120 -8.05 -3.64 7.70
CA LEU A 120 -6.81 -3.26 7.02
C LEU A 120 -5.73 -2.81 8.02
N ALA A 121 -6.09 -1.97 9.00
CA ALA A 121 -5.18 -1.55 10.06
C ALA A 121 -4.68 -2.77 10.85
N GLN A 122 -5.62 -3.62 11.28
CA GLN A 122 -5.31 -4.85 11.99
C GLN A 122 -4.40 -5.77 11.17
N LYS A 123 -4.71 -5.97 9.89
CA LYS A 123 -3.91 -6.78 8.96
C LYS A 123 -2.46 -6.31 8.94
N TYR A 124 -2.22 -5.06 8.57
CA TYR A 124 -0.85 -4.61 8.27
C TYR A 124 -0.01 -4.26 9.50
N PHE A 125 -0.61 -3.71 10.55
CA PHE A 125 0.15 -3.21 11.70
C PHE A 125 0.14 -4.17 12.89
N SER A 126 -0.67 -5.23 12.85
CA SER A 126 -0.72 -6.25 13.91
C SER A 126 -0.52 -7.66 13.35
N ASN A 127 -1.40 -8.15 12.48
CA ASN A 127 -1.41 -9.56 12.06
C ASN A 127 -0.19 -9.95 11.24
N GLU A 128 0.17 -9.16 10.22
CA GLU A 128 1.38 -9.42 9.41
C GLU A 128 2.66 -9.29 10.27
N ILE A 129 2.66 -8.44 11.30
CA ILE A 129 3.78 -8.33 12.25
C ILE A 129 3.84 -9.56 13.17
N LYS A 130 2.69 -10.05 13.65
CA LYS A 130 2.59 -11.31 14.40
C LYS A 130 3.06 -12.49 13.55
N GLN A 131 2.66 -12.56 12.28
CA GLN A 131 3.14 -13.57 11.33
C GLN A 131 4.65 -13.51 11.15
N LEU A 132 5.20 -12.31 10.94
CA LEU A 132 6.63 -12.10 10.74
C LEU A 132 7.46 -12.52 11.97
N THR A 133 7.00 -12.14 13.16
CA THR A 133 7.67 -12.49 14.43
C THR A 133 7.49 -13.96 14.82
N TYR A 134 6.42 -14.61 14.36
CA TYR A 134 6.25 -16.06 14.43
C TYR A 134 7.26 -16.79 13.52
N CYS A 135 7.42 -16.36 12.27
CA CYS A 135 8.39 -16.94 11.34
C CYS A 135 9.85 -16.71 11.78
N PHE A 136 10.13 -15.54 12.34
CA PHE A 136 11.45 -15.16 12.85
C PHE A 136 11.37 -14.66 14.29
N PRO A 137 11.41 -15.58 15.29
CA PRO A 137 11.46 -15.21 16.70
C PRO A 137 12.61 -14.26 17.02
N LYS A 138 12.50 -13.51 18.12
CA LYS A 138 13.45 -12.45 18.50
C LYS A 138 14.89 -12.97 18.66
N ASP A 139 15.02 -14.20 19.13
CA ASP A 139 16.25 -14.93 19.40
C ASP A 139 16.71 -15.79 18.20
N LYS A 140 16.06 -15.69 17.04
CA LYS A 140 16.42 -16.45 15.84
C LYS A 140 17.89 -16.19 15.46
N ILE A 141 18.64 -17.28 15.33
CA ILE A 141 20.03 -17.28 14.88
C ILE A 141 20.08 -17.75 13.41
N THR A 142 20.91 -17.10 12.61
CA THR A 142 21.17 -17.44 11.20
C THR A 142 22.10 -18.66 11.09
N SER A 143 22.22 -19.25 9.90
CA SER A 143 23.17 -20.34 9.62
C SER A 143 24.62 -20.02 9.98
N HIS A 144 24.98 -18.73 10.02
CA HIS A 144 26.32 -18.24 10.35
C HIS A 144 26.51 -17.90 11.84
N GLY A 145 25.56 -18.25 12.71
CA GLY A 145 25.67 -18.04 14.16
C GLY A 145 25.38 -16.62 14.65
N LEU A 146 24.99 -15.70 13.76
CA LEU A 146 24.60 -14.33 14.11
C LEU A 146 23.09 -14.20 14.34
N LEU A 147 22.67 -13.27 15.21
CA LEU A 147 21.26 -12.93 15.40
C LEU A 147 20.65 -12.43 14.08
N PHE A 148 19.49 -12.99 13.71
CA PHE A 148 18.73 -12.59 12.53
C PHE A 148 18.32 -11.11 12.59
N TRP A 149 17.88 -10.66 13.77
CA TRP A 149 17.49 -9.28 14.05
C TRP A 149 18.72 -8.47 14.48
N SER A 150 19.54 -8.07 13.52
CA SER A 150 20.74 -7.26 13.74
C SER A 150 20.98 -6.26 12.60
N GLY A 151 21.78 -5.23 12.86
CA GLY A 151 22.07 -4.17 11.88
C GLY A 151 20.82 -3.42 11.43
N THR A 152 20.49 -3.53 10.14
CA THR A 152 19.30 -2.91 9.55
C THR A 152 18.00 -3.69 9.81
N LYS A 153 18.06 -4.91 10.33
CA LYS A 153 16.86 -5.70 10.66
C LYS A 153 16.41 -5.43 12.09
N ARG A 154 15.39 -4.59 12.24
CA ARG A 154 14.81 -4.21 13.53
C ARG A 154 13.68 -5.17 13.89
N PHE A 155 13.70 -5.75 15.09
CA PHE A 155 12.63 -6.64 15.56
C PHE A 155 11.32 -5.84 15.72
N PRO A 156 10.26 -6.16 14.96
CA PRO A 156 9.04 -5.38 15.01
C PRO A 156 8.14 -5.77 16.20
N LYS A 157 7.25 -4.85 16.57
CA LYS A 157 6.23 -5.05 17.60
C LYS A 157 4.84 -4.81 16.99
N PRO A 158 3.88 -5.74 17.14
CA PRO A 158 2.54 -5.54 16.63
C PRO A 158 1.86 -4.39 17.38
N VAL A 159 1.04 -3.61 16.68
CA VAL A 159 0.16 -2.62 17.30
C VAL A 159 -1.01 -3.33 17.97
N ASP A 160 -1.34 -2.90 19.19
CA ASP A 160 -2.53 -3.31 19.93
C ASP A 160 -3.61 -2.23 19.79
N PHE A 161 -4.50 -2.40 18.80
CA PHE A 161 -5.55 -1.43 18.53
C PHE A 161 -6.64 -1.42 19.61
N ASP A 162 -6.86 -2.52 20.32
CA ASP A 162 -7.81 -2.57 21.44
C ASP A 162 -7.32 -1.69 22.61
N ALA A 163 -6.01 -1.71 22.87
CA ALA A 163 -5.40 -0.84 23.86
C ALA A 163 -5.47 0.65 23.44
N ILE A 164 -5.19 0.96 22.17
CA ILE A 164 -5.27 2.33 21.62
C ILE A 164 -6.69 2.90 21.77
N GLN A 165 -7.71 2.14 21.37
CA GLN A 165 -9.11 2.60 21.41
C GLN A 165 -9.60 2.88 22.84
N LYS A 166 -9.13 2.11 23.82
CA LYS A 166 -9.50 2.29 25.24
C LYS A 166 -8.81 3.47 25.91
N GLN A 167 -7.76 4.02 25.30
CA GLN A 167 -6.92 5.07 25.89
C GLN A 167 -6.80 6.25 24.91
N SER A 168 -7.69 7.24 25.04
CA SER A 168 -7.67 8.45 24.19
C SER A 168 -6.35 9.23 24.23
N ASN A 169 -5.58 9.11 25.32
CA ASN A 169 -4.26 9.74 25.47
C ASN A 169 -3.11 8.87 24.95
N HIS A 170 -3.39 7.74 24.30
CA HIS A 170 -2.36 6.88 23.73
C HIS A 170 -1.62 7.63 22.62
N PRO A 171 -0.27 7.59 22.55
CA PRO A 171 0.52 8.37 21.57
C PRO A 171 0.25 8.01 20.10
N LEU A 172 -0.47 6.92 19.85
CA LEU A 172 -0.86 6.47 18.51
C LEU A 172 -2.35 6.69 18.21
N TYR A 173 -3.13 7.23 19.14
CA TYR A 173 -4.58 7.38 18.97
C TYR A 173 -4.91 8.28 17.77
N ASP A 174 -4.19 9.41 17.63
CA ASP A 174 -4.39 10.32 16.50
C ASP A 174 -4.00 9.66 15.16
N LEU A 175 -2.88 8.93 15.11
CA LEU A 175 -2.46 8.19 13.92
C LEU A 175 -3.48 7.11 13.54
N TYR A 176 -4.03 6.40 14.52
CA TYR A 176 -5.08 5.43 14.30
C TYR A 176 -6.35 6.11 13.75
N LYS A 177 -6.78 7.22 14.34
CA LYS A 177 -7.94 8.00 13.90
C LYS A 177 -7.76 8.48 12.46
N SER A 178 -6.62 9.09 12.14
CA SER A 178 -6.26 9.52 10.78
C SER A 178 -6.27 8.37 9.78
N PHE A 179 -5.70 7.20 10.14
CA PHE A 179 -5.71 6.03 9.26
C PHE A 179 -7.14 5.56 8.96
N ILE A 180 -7.98 5.37 9.99
CA ILE A 180 -9.36 4.89 9.79
C ILE A 180 -10.17 5.88 8.95
N ILE A 181 -10.11 7.17 9.24
CA ILE A 181 -10.88 8.19 8.51
C ILE A 181 -10.45 8.25 7.05
N SER A 182 -9.15 8.40 6.80
CA SER A 182 -8.58 8.51 5.45
C SER A 182 -8.86 7.25 4.62
N ALA A 183 -8.60 6.07 5.17
CA ALA A 183 -8.83 4.81 4.48
C ALA A 183 -10.32 4.60 4.16
N SER A 184 -11.23 4.85 5.11
CA SER A 184 -12.67 4.70 4.89
C SER A 184 -13.20 5.65 3.81
N LYS A 185 -12.78 6.92 3.84
CA LYS A 185 -13.21 7.93 2.86
C LYS A 185 -12.66 7.65 1.46
N LEU A 186 -11.38 7.27 1.34
CA LEU A 186 -10.78 6.88 0.07
C LEU A 186 -11.45 5.65 -0.52
N ARG A 187 -11.70 4.64 0.33
CA ARG A 187 -12.41 3.43 -0.07
C ARG A 187 -13.82 3.74 -0.56
N ALA A 188 -14.55 4.56 0.17
CA ALA A 188 -15.89 5.01 -0.23
C ALA A 188 -15.87 5.73 -1.58
N SER A 189 -14.88 6.60 -1.80
CA SER A 189 -14.68 7.28 -3.10
C SER A 189 -14.52 6.27 -4.23
N ASN A 190 -13.75 5.19 -4.04
CA ASN A 190 -13.58 4.16 -5.08
C ASN A 190 -14.89 3.48 -5.50
N PHE A 191 -15.92 3.49 -4.66
CA PHE A 191 -17.24 2.93 -4.96
C PHE A 191 -18.32 3.99 -5.21
N GLY A 192 -17.94 5.28 -5.25
CA GLY A 192 -18.88 6.38 -5.46
C GLY A 192 -19.83 6.60 -4.28
N LEU A 193 -19.44 6.18 -3.08
CA LEU A 193 -20.24 6.35 -1.87
C LEU A 193 -19.97 7.71 -1.22
N HIS A 194 -21.04 8.41 -0.85
CA HIS A 194 -20.94 9.64 -0.07
C HIS A 194 -20.88 9.36 1.43
N CYS A 195 -19.93 10.02 2.11
CA CYS A 195 -19.84 9.99 3.58
C CYS A 195 -20.70 11.10 4.17
N ASN A 196 -21.75 10.72 4.91
CA ASN A 196 -22.58 11.66 5.69
C ASN A 196 -22.24 11.64 7.19
N LEU A 197 -21.25 10.82 7.60
CA LEU A 197 -20.83 10.69 8.99
C LEU A 197 -19.78 11.75 9.34
N THR A 198 -19.80 12.20 10.59
CA THR A 198 -18.69 13.00 11.14
C THR A 198 -17.48 12.10 11.40
N ASP A 199 -16.30 12.70 11.55
CA ASP A 199 -15.07 11.97 11.89
C ASP A 199 -15.19 11.24 13.24
N ASP A 200 -15.96 11.76 14.19
CA ASP A 200 -16.18 11.11 15.48
C ASP A 200 -17.17 9.94 15.37
N ASP A 201 -18.23 10.08 14.56
CA ASP A 201 -19.14 8.96 14.27
C ASP A 201 -18.42 7.82 13.57
N LEU A 202 -17.51 8.14 12.65
CA LEU A 202 -16.65 7.20 11.94
C LEU A 202 -15.84 6.33 12.91
N ILE A 203 -15.15 6.98 13.86
CA ILE A 203 -14.36 6.28 14.87
C ILE A 203 -15.26 5.48 15.82
N HIS A 204 -16.40 6.05 16.23
CA HIS A 204 -17.35 5.33 17.07
C HIS A 204 -17.85 4.03 16.41
N HIS A 205 -18.22 4.08 15.11
CA HIS A 205 -18.58 2.89 14.35
C HIS A 205 -17.43 1.89 14.27
N SER A 206 -16.19 2.36 14.08
CA SER A 206 -15.02 1.48 14.05
C SER A 206 -14.85 0.69 15.36
N CYS A 207 -15.16 1.29 16.51
CA CYS A 207 -15.07 0.62 17.82
C CYS A 207 -16.10 -0.51 17.99
N ALA A 208 -17.23 -0.46 17.28
CA ALA A 208 -18.30 -1.46 17.39
C ALA A 208 -17.97 -2.79 16.70
N PHE A 209 -17.02 -2.82 15.76
CA PHE A 209 -16.65 -4.06 15.08
C PHE A 209 -15.71 -4.91 15.94
N GLU A 210 -15.95 -6.21 16.01
CA GLU A 210 -15.03 -7.13 16.67
C GLU A 210 -13.81 -7.41 15.79
N ILE A 211 -12.63 -7.47 16.42
CA ILE A 211 -11.40 -7.92 15.77
C ILE A 211 -11.21 -9.39 16.12
N PHE A 212 -11.15 -10.23 15.09
CA PHE A 212 -10.84 -11.65 15.29
C PHE A 212 -9.37 -11.83 15.72
N GLU A 213 -9.16 -12.76 16.64
CA GLU A 213 -7.81 -13.13 17.07
C GLU A 213 -7.03 -13.74 15.89
N PHE A 214 -5.77 -13.33 15.77
CA PHE A 214 -4.92 -13.77 14.67
C PHE A 214 -4.23 -15.09 15.01
N GLU A 215 -4.43 -16.09 14.16
CA GLU A 215 -3.69 -17.35 14.20
C GLU A 215 -2.56 -17.36 13.17
N PRO A 216 -1.29 -17.54 13.58
CA PRO A 216 -0.17 -17.61 12.65
C PRO A 216 -0.26 -18.81 11.70
N ARG A 217 0.01 -18.57 10.42
CA ARG A 217 0.11 -19.60 9.39
C ARG A 217 1.43 -20.35 9.55
N ALA A 218 1.36 -21.61 10.01
CA ALA A 218 2.54 -22.43 10.32
C ALA A 218 3.49 -22.66 9.13
N ASN A 219 2.94 -22.82 7.93
CA ASN A 219 3.70 -23.13 6.70
C ASN A 219 4.04 -21.90 5.85
N TYR A 220 3.73 -20.69 6.34
CA TYR A 220 3.98 -19.47 5.59
C TYR A 220 5.47 -19.12 5.58
N LYS A 221 6.04 -18.93 4.38
CA LYS A 221 7.43 -18.51 4.21
C LYS A 221 7.47 -17.01 3.96
N VAL A 222 8.12 -16.27 4.85
CA VAL A 222 8.41 -14.86 4.62
C VAL A 222 9.71 -14.74 3.84
N ALA A 223 9.68 -14.04 2.70
CA ALA A 223 10.88 -13.76 1.94
C ALA A 223 11.81 -12.78 2.67
N THR A 224 13.09 -13.15 2.74
CA THR A 224 14.17 -12.38 3.38
C THR A 224 15.05 -11.64 2.38
N THR A 225 14.96 -12.00 1.11
CA THR A 225 15.72 -11.42 -0.01
C THR A 225 14.79 -11.12 -1.19
N ASP A 226 15.22 -10.22 -2.08
CA ASP A 226 14.43 -9.88 -3.28
C ASP A 226 14.26 -11.08 -4.22
N SER A 227 15.26 -11.96 -4.30
CA SER A 227 15.18 -13.21 -5.06
C SER A 227 14.08 -14.14 -4.53
N GLU A 228 13.93 -14.24 -3.21
CA GLU A 228 12.85 -15.03 -2.59
C GLU A 228 11.47 -14.41 -2.85
N ILE A 229 11.34 -13.07 -2.85
CA ILE A 229 10.08 -12.39 -3.20
C ILE A 229 9.64 -12.73 -4.62
N GLN A 230 10.58 -12.74 -5.57
CA GLN A 230 10.28 -13.07 -6.96
C GLN A 230 9.83 -14.53 -7.12
N ALA A 231 10.42 -15.46 -6.34
CA ALA A 231 10.06 -16.88 -6.37
C ALA A 231 8.69 -17.19 -5.73
N GLN A 232 8.25 -16.38 -4.75
CA GLN A 232 6.98 -16.57 -4.02
C GLN A 232 5.72 -16.21 -4.81
N LYS A 233 5.84 -15.54 -5.96
CA LYS A 233 4.68 -15.15 -6.78
C LYS A 233 3.84 -16.32 -7.33
N ASN A 234 4.27 -17.56 -7.15
CA ASN A 234 3.69 -18.74 -7.79
C ASN A 234 2.87 -19.66 -6.88
N VAL A 235 2.73 -19.38 -5.59
CA VAL A 235 2.14 -20.36 -4.65
C VAL A 235 1.29 -19.65 -3.61
N ASP A 236 -0.02 -19.58 -3.85
CA ASP A 236 -1.06 -19.59 -2.81
C ASP A 236 -2.37 -20.00 -3.50
N ASP A 237 -2.93 -21.12 -3.06
CA ASP A 237 -4.23 -21.64 -3.48
C ASP A 237 -5.29 -20.88 -2.65
N PHE A 238 -5.83 -19.81 -3.21
CA PHE A 238 -6.88 -19.01 -2.56
C PHE A 238 -8.27 -19.56 -2.93
N ASP A 239 -9.27 -19.30 -2.09
CA ASP A 239 -10.68 -19.30 -2.50
C ASP A 239 -10.86 -18.21 -3.57
N ILE A 240 -10.53 -18.56 -4.80
CA ILE A 240 -10.54 -17.66 -5.95
C ILE A 240 -12.00 -17.48 -6.34
N HIS A 241 -12.52 -16.25 -6.23
CA HIS A 241 -13.67 -15.90 -7.06
C HIS A 241 -13.29 -16.20 -8.51
N ASP A 242 -14.09 -17.01 -9.18
CA ASP A 242 -13.77 -17.57 -10.48
C ASP A 242 -13.87 -16.49 -11.57
N PHE A 243 -12.91 -15.54 -11.60
CA PHE A 243 -12.93 -14.40 -12.53
C PHE A 243 -12.85 -14.81 -14.00
N ASN A 244 -12.43 -16.06 -14.29
CA ASN A 244 -12.47 -16.59 -15.65
C ASN A 244 -13.87 -17.08 -16.07
N ASN A 245 -14.83 -17.08 -15.15
CA ASN A 245 -16.17 -17.61 -15.34
C ASN A 245 -17.11 -16.53 -15.86
N GLU A 246 -17.69 -16.78 -17.03
CA GLU A 246 -18.65 -15.86 -17.66
C GLU A 246 -19.86 -15.59 -16.75
N SER A 247 -20.32 -16.58 -15.98
CA SER A 247 -21.43 -16.38 -15.04
C SER A 247 -21.03 -15.47 -13.88
N TYR A 248 -19.78 -15.56 -13.41
CA TYR A 248 -19.29 -14.68 -12.35
C TYR A 248 -19.22 -13.23 -12.84
N HIS A 249 -18.63 -13.02 -14.03
CA HIS A 249 -18.56 -11.70 -14.67
C HIS A 249 -19.96 -11.10 -14.85
N LYS A 250 -20.92 -11.88 -15.33
CA LYS A 250 -22.31 -11.45 -15.51
C LYS A 250 -22.98 -11.07 -14.18
N ASN A 251 -22.91 -11.94 -13.16
CA ASN A 251 -23.49 -11.69 -11.84
C ASN A 251 -22.89 -10.44 -11.20
N LEU A 252 -21.61 -10.20 -11.42
CA LEU A 252 -20.92 -9.02 -10.93
C LEU A 252 -21.44 -7.74 -11.59
N ILE A 253 -21.64 -7.74 -12.91
CA ILE A 253 -22.22 -6.60 -13.63
C ILE A 253 -23.64 -6.33 -13.15
N GLU A 254 -24.46 -7.37 -12.98
CA GLU A 254 -25.82 -7.25 -12.43
C GLU A 254 -25.78 -6.60 -11.04
N TYR A 255 -24.91 -7.09 -10.15
CA TYR A 255 -24.73 -6.50 -8.83
C TYR A 255 -24.33 -5.02 -8.89
N ILE A 256 -23.36 -4.64 -9.72
CA ILE A 256 -22.92 -3.24 -9.85
C ILE A 256 -24.07 -2.35 -10.30
N ASN A 257 -24.90 -2.81 -11.23
CA ASN A 257 -26.06 -2.08 -11.73
C ASN A 257 -27.16 -1.98 -10.67
N ASP A 258 -27.50 -3.09 -10.00
CA ASP A 258 -28.54 -3.16 -8.97
C ASP A 258 -28.25 -2.19 -7.81
N PHE A 259 -26.98 -2.05 -7.43
CA PHE A 259 -26.55 -1.15 -6.37
C PHE A 259 -26.05 0.22 -6.87
N SER A 260 -26.11 0.47 -8.17
CA SER A 260 -25.65 1.73 -8.80
C SER A 260 -24.23 2.13 -8.37
N ILE A 261 -23.32 1.14 -8.29
CA ILE A 261 -21.95 1.34 -7.85
C ILE A 261 -21.17 2.08 -8.93
N VAL A 262 -20.51 3.19 -8.55
CA VAL A 262 -19.65 3.95 -9.45
C VAL A 262 -18.20 3.70 -9.08
N LEU A 263 -17.52 2.89 -9.88
CA LEU A 263 -16.11 2.61 -9.63
C LEU A 263 -15.23 3.79 -10.05
N SER A 264 -14.34 4.22 -9.17
CA SER A 264 -13.34 5.24 -9.46
C SER A 264 -11.96 4.81 -8.96
N ASP A 265 -10.94 4.95 -9.79
CA ASP A 265 -9.54 4.86 -9.38
C ASP A 265 -9.10 6.23 -8.85
N THR A 266 -8.20 6.23 -7.88
CA THR A 266 -7.70 7.43 -7.23
C THR A 266 -6.27 7.70 -7.67
N VAL A 267 -6.06 8.78 -8.44
CA VAL A 267 -4.71 9.23 -8.76
C VAL A 267 -4.14 10.00 -7.58
N PHE A 268 -2.97 9.57 -7.10
CA PHE A 268 -2.31 10.24 -5.98
C PHE A 268 -1.95 11.69 -6.34
N GLU A 269 -2.57 12.61 -5.62
CA GLU A 269 -2.35 14.05 -5.65
C GLU A 269 -1.94 14.53 -4.25
N LYS A 270 -0.75 15.13 -4.13
CA LYS A 270 -0.20 15.57 -2.84
C LYS A 270 -0.49 17.02 -2.50
N ASP A 271 -0.78 17.85 -3.50
CA ASP A 271 -0.93 19.30 -3.34
C ASP A 271 -2.38 19.72 -3.00
N LYS A 272 -3.25 18.74 -2.67
CA LYS A 272 -4.64 18.96 -2.22
C LYS A 272 -4.86 18.33 -0.86
N ASP A 273 -4.95 19.14 0.19
CA ASP A 273 -5.09 18.63 1.56
C ASP A 273 -6.44 17.93 1.82
N GLU A 274 -7.49 18.30 1.09
CA GLU A 274 -8.87 17.84 1.31
C GLU A 274 -9.15 16.43 0.76
N ASN A 275 -8.21 15.85 0.01
CA ASN A 275 -8.39 14.55 -0.65
C ASN A 275 -7.99 13.34 0.22
N TYR A 276 -7.48 13.56 1.44
CA TYR A 276 -7.01 12.53 2.38
C TYR A 276 -5.85 11.64 1.89
N HIS A 277 -5.22 11.93 0.75
CA HIS A 277 -4.12 11.13 0.22
C HIS A 277 -2.90 11.18 1.13
N ILE A 278 -2.45 12.39 1.44
CA ILE A 278 -1.32 12.60 2.36
C ILE A 278 -1.66 12.15 3.76
N GLU A 279 -2.90 12.31 4.20
CA GLU A 279 -3.34 11.86 5.52
C GLU A 279 -3.23 10.33 5.67
N PHE A 280 -3.66 9.58 4.64
CA PHE A 280 -3.49 8.14 4.60
C PHE A 280 -2.01 7.75 4.65
N VAL A 281 -1.18 8.37 3.81
CA VAL A 281 0.25 8.03 3.73
C VAL A 281 0.98 8.38 5.02
N TYR A 282 0.64 9.52 5.62
CA TYR A 282 1.17 9.97 6.90
C TYR A 282 0.84 8.97 8.02
N ALA A 283 -0.44 8.61 8.16
CA ALA A 283 -0.88 7.71 9.21
C ALA A 283 -0.28 6.30 9.04
N ALA A 284 -0.36 5.75 7.83
CA ALA A 284 0.11 4.39 7.54
C ALA A 284 1.63 4.26 7.65
N SER A 285 2.40 5.24 7.15
CA SER A 285 3.86 5.24 7.31
C SER A 285 4.29 5.36 8.77
N ASN A 286 3.63 6.19 9.57
CA ASN A 286 3.97 6.35 10.99
C ASN A 286 3.55 5.15 11.85
N LEU A 287 2.41 4.51 11.58
CA LEU A 287 2.03 3.25 12.23
C LEU A 287 3.06 2.15 11.92
N ARG A 288 3.54 2.09 10.68
CA ARG A 288 4.62 1.16 10.30
C ARG A 288 5.95 1.53 10.94
N SER A 289 6.32 2.82 10.99
CA SER A 289 7.52 3.26 11.70
C SER A 289 7.49 2.84 13.16
N TYR A 290 6.33 2.99 13.83
CA TYR A 290 6.13 2.50 15.19
C TYR A 290 6.37 0.99 15.31
N ASN A 291 5.85 0.16 14.39
CA ASN A 291 6.09 -1.28 14.43
C ASN A 291 7.58 -1.62 14.53
N TYR A 292 8.44 -0.92 13.80
CA TYR A 292 9.88 -1.20 13.72
C TYR A 292 10.74 -0.31 14.65
N GLY A 293 10.10 0.51 15.51
CA GLY A 293 10.78 1.46 16.39
C GLY A 293 11.54 2.57 15.65
N ILE A 294 11.11 2.90 14.44
CA ILE A 294 11.64 3.99 13.61
C ILE A 294 11.03 5.31 14.09
N GLU A 295 11.79 6.40 13.99
CA GLU A 295 11.30 7.74 14.29
C GLU A 295 10.11 8.10 13.39
N LEU A 296 9.10 8.75 13.97
CA LEU A 296 7.92 9.20 13.25
C LEU A 296 8.27 10.42 12.40
N SER A 297 7.72 10.48 11.19
CA SER A 297 7.85 11.65 10.32
C SER A 297 6.71 12.61 10.57
N ASP A 298 6.99 13.91 10.58
CA ASP A 298 5.94 14.92 10.52
C ASP A 298 5.26 14.93 9.12
N ARG A 299 4.13 15.62 9.02
CA ARG A 299 3.34 15.68 7.80
C ARG A 299 4.11 16.30 6.62
N LEU A 300 4.95 17.30 6.88
CA LEU A 300 5.73 17.99 5.84
C LEU A 300 6.80 17.08 5.25
N LYS A 301 7.49 16.30 6.09
CA LYS A 301 8.46 15.30 5.66
C LYS A 301 7.77 14.25 4.80
N VAL A 302 6.61 13.73 5.23
CA VAL A 302 5.83 12.78 4.43
C VAL A 302 5.44 13.38 3.08
N LEU A 303 4.93 14.62 3.05
CA LEU A 303 4.56 15.33 1.83
C LEU A 303 5.71 15.42 0.82
N ILE A 304 6.90 15.80 1.28
CA ILE A 304 8.08 15.98 0.43
C ILE A 304 8.61 14.63 -0.08
N THR A 305 8.61 13.60 0.76
CA THR A 305 9.15 12.27 0.42
C THR A 305 8.19 11.41 -0.40
N SER A 306 6.89 11.73 -0.43
CA SER A 306 5.86 10.94 -1.12
C SER A 306 5.75 11.18 -2.64
N TYR A 307 6.76 11.80 -3.25
CA TYR A 307 6.81 12.12 -4.68
C TYR A 307 6.80 10.87 -5.55
#